data_AF-C6KGY7-F1
#
_entry.id   AF-C6KGY7-F1
#
_cell.length_a   1.000
_cell.length_b   1.000
_cell.length_c   1.000
_cell.angle_alpha   90.00
_cell.angle_beta   90.00
_cell.angle_gamma   90.00
#
_symmetry.space_group_name_H-M   'P 1'
#
loop_
_entity.id
_entity.type
_entity.pdbx_description
1 polymer ?
#
loop_
_entity_poly.entity_id
_entity_poly.type
_entity_poly.pdbx_seq_one_letter_code
_entity_poly.pdbx_strand_id
1 'polypeptide(L)' 'LGVDPPCGVLDPKEAVLLAVSCDAFAYGQEDTNNDRITVEWTNTPDGAAKQFRREWFQGDGMVRRKNLPIEYNP' A
#
# COMPACT_ATOMS: atom_id res chain seq x y z
N LEU A 1 -3.48 3.61 11.56
CA LEU A 1 -2.35 3.72 10.62
C LEU A 1 -2.79 4.45 9.37
N GLY A 2 -2.05 5.47 8.94
CA GLY A 2 -2.28 6.19 7.68
C GLY A 2 -1.12 5.96 6.70
N VAL A 3 -1.39 6.03 5.39
CA VAL A 3 -0.37 5.93 4.33
C VAL A 3 -0.60 7.05 3.31
N ASP A 4 0.46 7.78 2.97
CA ASP A 4 0.42 8.84 1.95
C ASP A 4 1.66 8.80 1.02
N PRO A 5 1.48 8.80 -0.31
CA PRO A 5 0.22 8.62 -1.03
C PRO A 5 -0.38 7.20 -0.83
N PRO A 6 -1.72 7.05 -0.75
CA PRO A 6 -2.34 5.73 -0.58
C PRO A 6 -2.36 4.90 -1.88
N CYS A 7 -2.11 5.54 -3.03
CA CYS A 7 -2.06 4.90 -4.35
C CYS A 7 -1.27 5.76 -5.34
N GLY A 8 -0.81 5.17 -6.45
CA GLY A 8 -0.05 5.88 -7.47
C GLY A 8 0.25 4.99 -8.68
N VAL A 9 1.00 5.55 -9.64
CA VAL A 9 1.48 4.83 -10.83
C VAL A 9 2.98 5.03 -10.91
N LEU A 10 3.72 3.94 -11.08
CA LEU A 10 5.16 3.95 -11.24
C LEU A 10 5.53 3.50 -12.64
N ASP A 11 6.35 4.29 -13.32
CA ASP A 11 7.03 3.86 -14.53
C ASP A 11 8.09 2.79 -14.22
N PRO A 12 8.54 2.02 -15.21
CA PRO A 12 9.61 1.05 -15.00
C PRO A 12 10.86 1.70 -14.36
N LYS A 13 11.29 1.15 -13.22
CA LYS A 13 12.44 1.62 -12.41
C LYS A 13 12.21 2.94 -11.65
N GLU A 14 11.01 3.50 -11.68
CA GLU A 14 10.66 4.63 -10.81
C GLU A 14 10.48 4.13 -9.36
N ALA A 15 10.76 5.03 -8.41
CA ALA A 15 10.55 4.79 -7.00
C ALA A 15 9.63 5.87 -6.41
N VAL A 16 8.92 5.51 -5.36
CA VAL A 16 8.14 6.43 -4.53
C VAL A 16 8.50 6.20 -3.07
N LEU A 17 8.50 7.28 -2.30
CA LEU A 17 8.59 7.24 -0.85
C LEU A 17 7.18 7.41 -0.28
N LEU A 18 6.76 6.48 0.59
CA LEU A 18 5.48 6.54 1.27
C LEU A 18 5.70 6.96 2.72
N ALA A 19 4.91 7.90 3.21
CA ALA A 19 4.82 8.21 4.62
C ALA A 19 3.80 7.27 5.28
N VAL A 20 4.20 6.59 6.36
CA VAL A 20 3.30 5.79 7.19
C VAL A 20 3.18 6.44 8.55
N SER A 21 1.96 6.85 8.93
CA SER A 21 1.68 7.45 10.23
C SER A 21 1.03 6.46 11.18
N CYS A 22 1.37 6.55 12.46
CA CYS A 22 0.77 5.79 13.54
C CYS A 22 0.27 6.79 14.60
N ASP A 23 -1.02 6.75 14.90
CA ASP A 23 -1.61 7.61 15.93
C ASP A 23 -1.16 7.14 17.31
N ALA A 24 -1.16 8.04 18.29
CA ALA A 24 -0.90 7.66 19.67
C ALA A 24 -1.98 6.70 20.19
N PHE A 25 -1.56 5.62 20.84
CA PHE A 25 -2.44 4.55 21.31
C PHE A 25 -1.85 3.90 22.57
N ALA A 26 -2.66 3.14 23.32
CA ALA A 26 -2.23 2.54 24.58
C ALA A 26 -1.68 1.12 24.35
N TYR A 27 -0.39 1.00 24.04
CA TYR A 27 0.27 -0.24 23.63
C TYR A 27 -0.10 -1.49 24.47
N GLY A 28 -0.11 -1.38 25.79
CA GLY A 28 -0.41 -2.53 26.69
C GLY A 28 -1.90 -2.89 26.82
N GLN A 29 -2.80 -2.15 26.15
CA GLN A 29 -4.25 -2.34 26.22
C GLN A 29 -4.86 -2.70 24.85
N GLU A 30 -4.05 -2.72 23.80
CA GLU A 30 -4.47 -2.93 22.42
C GLU A 30 -3.74 -4.13 21.80
N ASP A 31 -4.36 -4.79 20.83
CA ASP A 31 -3.72 -5.87 20.07
C ASP A 31 -2.86 -5.29 18.95
N THR A 32 -1.54 -5.50 19.05
CA THR A 32 -0.55 -4.98 18.13
C THR A 32 0.04 -6.03 17.18
N ASN A 33 -0.42 -7.28 17.28
CA ASN A 33 0.20 -8.41 16.57
C ASN A 33 -0.31 -8.60 15.13
N ASN A 34 -1.38 -7.90 14.76
CA ASN A 34 -2.11 -8.13 13.51
C ASN A 34 -1.92 -7.04 12.46
N ASP A 35 -1.20 -5.98 12.81
CA ASP A 35 -1.01 -4.81 11.95
C ASP A 35 0.00 -5.09 10.82
N ARG A 36 -0.37 -4.66 9.62
CA ARG A 36 0.45 -4.79 8.41
C ARG A 36 0.09 -3.71 7.40
N ILE A 37 1.10 -3.24 6.66
CA ILE A 37 0.87 -2.48 5.42
C ILE A 37 0.82 -3.47 4.26
N THR A 38 -0.19 -3.33 3.40
CA THR A 38 -0.34 -4.15 2.20
C THR A 38 -0.11 -3.30 0.98
N VAL A 39 0.87 -3.66 0.15
CA VAL A 39 1.09 -3.05 -1.17
C VAL A 39 0.50 -3.99 -2.21
N GLU A 40 -0.49 -3.51 -2.96
CA GLU A 40 -1.08 -4.21 -4.09
C GLU A 40 -0.70 -3.50 -5.38
N TRP A 41 -0.38 -4.26 -6.42
CA TRP A 41 -0.04 -3.70 -7.72
C TRP A 41 -0.46 -4.61 -8.87
N THR A 42 -0.71 -3.99 -10.01
CA THR A 42 -0.99 -4.62 -11.30
C THR A 42 -0.29 -3.83 -12.39
N ASN A 43 -0.08 -4.43 -13.56
CA ASN A 43 0.40 -3.69 -14.71
C ASN A 43 -0.71 -2.74 -15.19
N THR A 44 -0.35 -1.52 -15.58
CA THR A 44 -1.31 -0.58 -16.17
C THR A 44 -1.77 -1.10 -17.54
N PRO A 45 -3.05 -0.89 -17.93
CA PRO A 45 -3.49 -1.18 -19.29
C PRO A 45 -2.71 -0.38 -20.33
N ASP A 46 -2.61 -0.90 -21.56
CA ASP A 46 -1.92 -0.23 -22.66
C ASP A 46 -2.52 1.15 -22.94
N GLY A 47 -1.66 2.16 -23.09
CA GLY A 47 -2.07 3.54 -23.35
C GLY A 47 -2.74 4.26 -22.18
N ALA A 48 -2.77 3.67 -20.98
CA ALA A 48 -3.28 4.32 -19.79
C ALA A 48 -2.44 5.57 -19.43
N ALA A 49 -3.12 6.63 -18.98
CA ALA A 49 -2.45 7.79 -18.41
C ALA A 49 -1.78 7.43 -17.08
N LYS A 50 -0.75 8.19 -16.68
CA LYS A 50 -0.08 8.10 -15.38
C LYS A 50 -0.94 8.67 -14.24
N GLN A 51 -2.14 8.12 -14.09
CA GLN A 51 -3.12 8.47 -13.09
C GLN A 51 -3.79 7.18 -12.63
N PHE A 52 -3.67 6.89 -11.34
CA PHE A 52 -4.20 5.66 -10.76
C PHE A 52 -5.72 5.54 -10.98
N ARG A 53 -6.18 4.33 -11.33
CA ARG A 53 -7.59 3.99 -11.50
C ARG A 53 -7.87 2.67 -10.80
N ARG A 54 -8.87 2.66 -9.92
CA ARG A 54 -9.21 1.48 -9.10
C ARG A 54 -9.71 0.31 -9.95
N GLU A 55 -10.27 0.61 -11.11
CA GLU A 55 -10.83 -0.36 -12.05
C GLU A 55 -9.78 -1.32 -12.60
N TRP A 56 -8.50 -0.94 -12.61
CA TRP A 56 -7.40 -1.82 -13.03
C TRP A 56 -7.25 -3.07 -12.13
N PHE A 57 -7.79 -3.03 -10.92
CA PHE A 57 -7.76 -4.14 -9.95
C PHE A 57 -9.03 -5.00 -9.99
N GLN A 58 -10.02 -4.65 -10.82
CA GLN A 58 -11.30 -5.36 -10.91
C GLN A 58 -11.44 -6.20 -12.18
N GLY A 59 -10.60 -5.97 -13.19
CA GLY A 59 -10.60 -6.74 -14.43
C GLY A 59 -9.85 -8.07 -14.30
N ASP A 60 -9.72 -8.78 -15.42
CA ASP A 60 -9.08 -10.10 -15.50
C ASP A 60 -7.53 -10.07 -15.35
N GLY A 61 -6.96 -8.90 -15.07
CA GLY A 61 -5.53 -8.72 -14.89
C GLY A 61 -5.01 -9.36 -13.60
N MET A 62 -3.75 -9.79 -13.61
CA MET A 62 -3.12 -10.34 -12.42
C MET A 62 -2.76 -9.23 -11.43
N VAL A 63 -3.43 -9.22 -10.28
CA VAL A 63 -3.05 -8.40 -9.12
C VAL A 63 -2.03 -9.16 -8.27
N ARG A 64 -0.91 -8.50 -7.95
CA ARG A 64 0.09 -8.98 -7.01
C ARG A 64 0.01 -8.19 -5.71
N ARG A 65 0.42 -8.83 -4.62
CA ARG A 65 0.36 -8.27 -3.27
C ARG A 65 1.63 -8.59 -2.50
N LYS A 66 2.09 -7.65 -1.68
CA LYS A 66 3.14 -7.83 -0.68
C LYS A 66 2.67 -7.27 0.65
N ASN A 67 2.74 -8.09 1.69
CA ASN A 67 2.49 -7.65 3.06
C ASN A 67 3.81 -7.23 3.71
N LEU A 68 3.79 -6.12 4.44
CA LEU A 68 4.85 -5.62 5.30
C LEU A 68 4.29 -5.67 6.73
N PRO A 69 4.62 -6.68 7.54
CA PRO A 69 4.16 -6.76 8.92
C PRO A 69 4.72 -5.56 9.70
N ILE A 70 3.93 -5.06 10.65
CA ILE A 70 4.38 -4.00 11.56
C ILE A 70 4.82 -4.66 12.86
N GLU A 71 6.00 -4.27 13.31
CA GLU A 71 6.53 -4.62 14.62
C GLU A 71 6.57 -3.36 15.48
N TYR A 72 6.02 -3.46 16.69
CA TYR A 72 6.07 -2.41 17.69
C TYR A 72 7.18 -2.73 18.67
N ASN A 73 8.12 -1.81 18.86
CA ASN A 73 9.23 -1.94 19.78
C ASN A 73 9.00 -1.02 21.00
N PRO A 74 8.37 -1.51 22.08
CA PRO A 74 8.03 -0.71 23.27
C PRO A 74 9.24 -0.35 24.14
#